data_AF-A0A1B9IMK9-F1
#
_entry.id   AF-A0A1B9IMK9-F1
#
_cell.length_a   1.000
_cell.length_b   1.000
_cell.length_c   1.000
_cell.angle_alpha   90.00
_cell.angle_beta   90.00
_cell.angle_gamma   90.00
#
_symmetry.space_group_name_H-M   'P 1'
#
loop_
_entity.id
_entity.type
_entity.pdbx_description
1 polymer ?
#
loop_
_entity_poly.entity_id
_entity_poly.type
_entity_poly.pdbx_seq_one_letter_code
_entity_poly.pdbx_strand_id
1 'polypeptide(L)'
;MFINYFVLLTAATAGTFAIPQRFRWGATTSTPAAVTPQPASTSAAPPASSSTPPADTPPASSAIADAGAASVPSTEGGAATGGESHQITIVNNCGEGQPLFAYAVNRAGQPVQGSVTINGPVDSGIAWMDGTKDNCGFDGTGCGFMEFTIANSMMNSADYSLLTAGLGEHHFKYAMDFKFTGECTAGPGKCQSGDNCPGAYTGTDTFSGDPTTCGGQNVGVSEASFSILFCSGGHRPNGTWYFFQRRFISLSASY
;
A
#
# COMPACT_ATOMS: atom_id res chain seq x y z
N MET A 1 36.51 53.85 -4.92
CA MET A 1 35.37 53.71 -3.99
C MET A 1 35.30 52.23 -3.63
N PHE A 2 35.99 51.82 -2.56
CA PHE A 2 36.07 50.42 -2.11
C PHE A 2 35.32 50.33 -0.79
N ILE A 3 34.26 49.51 -0.75
CA ILE A 3 33.44 49.28 0.44
C ILE A 3 33.96 48.00 1.11
N ASN A 4 34.55 48.18 2.29
CA ASN A 4 34.88 47.11 3.24
C ASN A 4 33.60 46.62 3.91
N TYR A 5 33.26 45.34 3.76
CA TYR A 5 32.28 44.68 4.62
C TYR A 5 33.00 43.95 5.76
N PHE A 6 32.86 44.52 6.96
CA PHE A 6 33.19 43.88 8.23
C PHE A 6 32.15 42.80 8.52
N VAL A 7 32.58 41.53 8.57
CA VAL A 7 31.75 40.42 9.05
C VAL A 7 31.99 40.29 10.55
N LEU A 8 30.98 40.63 11.36
CA LEU A 8 30.95 40.31 12.78
C LEU A 8 30.62 38.82 12.96
N LEU A 9 31.55 38.06 13.54
CA LEU A 9 31.27 36.77 14.18
C LEU A 9 30.65 37.04 15.57
N THR A 10 29.41 36.60 15.79
CA THR A 10 28.85 36.44 17.14
C THR A 10 28.95 34.98 17.55
N ALA A 11 29.70 34.74 18.62
CA ALA A 11 29.82 33.44 19.27
C ALA A 11 28.52 33.13 20.04
N ALA A 12 27.85 32.03 19.69
CA ALA A 12 26.73 31.50 20.46
C ALA A 12 27.28 30.67 21.63
N THR A 13 27.01 31.14 22.84
CA THR A 13 27.26 30.44 24.11
C THR A 13 26.33 29.23 24.25
N ALA A 14 26.92 28.06 24.51
CA ALA A 14 26.20 26.84 24.86
C ALA A 14 25.53 27.00 26.24
N GLY A 15 24.20 27.02 26.26
CA GLY A 15 23.40 26.91 27.48
C GLY A 15 22.98 25.46 27.70
N THR A 16 23.57 24.80 28.69
CA THR A 16 23.07 23.54 29.25
C THR A 16 21.77 23.80 30.02
N PHE A 17 20.63 23.52 29.39
CA PHE A 17 19.35 23.39 30.09
C PHE A 17 19.22 21.95 30.63
N ALA A 18 19.44 21.80 31.93
CA ALA A 18 19.03 20.62 32.67
C ALA A 18 17.52 20.68 32.91
N ILE A 19 16.76 19.80 32.26
CA ILE A 19 15.33 19.60 32.51
C ILE A 19 15.17 18.41 33.46
N PRO A 20 14.64 18.57 34.69
CA PRO A 20 14.16 17.45 35.48
C PRO A 20 12.69 17.22 35.15
N GLN A 21 12.38 16.14 34.43
CA GLN A 21 11.00 15.61 34.36
C GLN A 21 11.04 14.13 34.69
N ARG A 22 10.96 13.84 36.00
CA ARG A 22 10.60 12.51 36.49
C ARG A 22 9.10 12.31 36.23
N PHE A 23 8.74 11.86 35.04
CA PHE A 23 7.43 11.28 34.79
C PHE A 23 7.42 9.86 35.37
N ARG A 24 6.82 9.75 36.55
CA ARG A 24 6.63 8.51 37.29
C ARG A 24 5.35 7.85 36.74
N TRP A 25 5.49 6.93 35.80
CA TRP A 25 4.40 6.04 35.41
C TRP A 25 4.03 5.17 36.62
N GLY A 26 2.87 5.44 37.20
CA GLY A 26 2.26 4.58 38.20
C GLY A 26 1.93 3.25 37.56
N ALA A 27 2.53 2.18 38.06
CA ALA A 27 2.07 0.82 37.81
C ALA A 27 0.73 0.63 38.51
N THR A 28 -0.37 0.76 37.77
CA THR A 28 -1.66 0.21 38.18
C THR A 28 -1.62 -1.29 37.90
N THR A 29 -1.31 -2.07 38.92
CA THR A 29 -1.61 -3.51 38.98
C THR A 29 -3.13 -3.68 38.88
N SER A 30 -3.63 -3.89 37.67
CA SER A 30 -4.98 -4.39 37.44
C SER A 30 -4.97 -5.91 37.64
N THR A 31 -5.61 -6.35 38.72
CA THR A 31 -5.95 -7.74 38.98
C THR A 31 -6.72 -8.32 37.78
N PRO A 32 -6.33 -9.48 37.22
CA PRO A 32 -7.12 -10.11 36.17
C PRO A 32 -8.45 -10.60 36.76
N ALA A 33 -9.56 -10.09 36.23
CA ALA A 33 -10.87 -10.65 36.49
C ALA A 33 -10.92 -12.09 35.95
N ALA A 34 -11.40 -13.01 36.77
CA ALA A 34 -11.62 -14.39 36.39
C ALA A 34 -12.58 -14.46 35.19
N VAL A 35 -12.06 -14.89 34.04
CA VAL A 35 -12.85 -15.14 32.83
C VAL A 35 -13.63 -16.44 33.03
N THR A 36 -14.94 -16.32 33.14
CA THR A 36 -15.88 -17.44 33.12
C THR A 36 -15.84 -18.10 31.73
N PRO A 37 -15.76 -19.43 31.61
CA PRO A 37 -15.75 -20.11 30.31
C PRO A 37 -17.08 -19.91 29.58
N GLN A 38 -17.01 -19.28 28.40
CA GLN A 38 -18.13 -19.15 27.47
C GLN A 38 -18.42 -20.51 26.83
N PRO A 39 -19.67 -21.01 26.83
CA PRO A 39 -20.00 -22.30 26.22
C PRO A 39 -19.83 -22.24 24.69
N ALA A 40 -19.28 -23.32 24.15
CA ALA A 40 -19.02 -23.50 22.73
C ALA A 40 -20.31 -23.37 21.90
N SER A 41 -20.36 -22.35 21.04
CA SER A 41 -21.36 -22.22 19.99
C SER A 41 -20.97 -23.14 18.82
N THR A 42 -21.71 -24.23 18.63
CA THR A 42 -21.64 -25.06 17.44
C THR A 42 -22.25 -24.30 16.27
N SER A 43 -21.41 -23.77 15.38
CA SER A 43 -21.83 -23.22 14.09
C SER A 43 -22.11 -24.38 13.13
N ALA A 44 -23.38 -24.57 12.78
CA ALA A 44 -23.80 -25.50 11.74
C ALA A 44 -23.40 -24.96 10.36
N ALA A 45 -22.82 -25.83 9.54
CA ALA A 45 -22.41 -25.53 8.17
C ALA A 45 -23.64 -25.16 7.30
N PRO A 46 -23.57 -24.09 6.47
CA PRO A 46 -24.60 -23.80 5.49
C PRO A 46 -24.59 -24.83 4.34
N PRO A 47 -25.74 -25.20 3.79
CA PRO A 47 -25.81 -26.09 2.63
C PRO A 47 -25.26 -25.39 1.37
N ALA A 48 -24.54 -26.17 0.57
CA ALA A 48 -24.02 -25.75 -0.73
C ALA A 48 -25.16 -25.52 -1.72
N SER A 49 -25.36 -24.27 -2.14
CA SER A 49 -26.26 -23.92 -3.24
C SER A 49 -25.46 -23.85 -4.54
N SER A 50 -25.60 -24.88 -5.38
CA SER A 50 -25.16 -24.89 -6.76
C SER A 50 -26.24 -24.30 -7.66
N SER A 51 -26.02 -23.09 -8.18
CA SER A 51 -26.80 -22.56 -9.30
C SER A 51 -25.87 -22.20 -10.45
N THR A 52 -25.91 -23.02 -11.49
CA THR A 52 -25.30 -22.76 -12.80
C THR A 52 -26.07 -21.65 -13.50
N PRO A 53 -25.45 -20.57 -13.96
CA PRO A 53 -26.12 -19.59 -14.81
C PRO A 53 -26.24 -20.11 -16.25
N PRO A 54 -27.32 -19.76 -16.98
CA PRO A 54 -27.47 -20.07 -18.40
C PRO A 54 -26.53 -19.23 -19.26
N ALA A 55 -26.08 -19.83 -20.37
CA ALA A 55 -25.24 -19.19 -21.37
C ALA A 55 -26.10 -18.29 -22.28
N ASP A 56 -25.97 -16.98 -22.12
CA ASP A 56 -26.51 -16.02 -23.07
C ASP A 56 -25.54 -15.81 -24.23
N THR A 57 -26.06 -16.03 -25.44
CA THR A 57 -25.35 -15.87 -26.70
C THR A 57 -25.56 -14.44 -27.20
N PRO A 58 -24.51 -13.65 -27.51
CA PRO A 58 -24.70 -12.33 -28.09
C PRO A 58 -25.07 -12.42 -29.58
N PRO A 59 -25.97 -11.54 -30.08
CA PRO A 59 -26.28 -11.45 -31.50
C PRO A 59 -25.15 -10.77 -32.28
N ALA A 60 -24.98 -11.21 -33.52
CA ALA A 60 -23.99 -10.73 -34.47
C ALA A 60 -24.15 -9.23 -34.80
N SER A 61 -23.05 -8.49 -34.72
CA SER A 61 -22.96 -7.08 -35.12
C SER A 61 -22.72 -6.96 -36.62
N SER A 62 -23.65 -6.32 -37.32
CA SER A 62 -23.52 -5.94 -38.73
C SER A 62 -22.54 -4.78 -38.89
N ALA A 63 -21.61 -4.92 -39.84
CA ALA A 63 -20.78 -3.83 -40.34
C ALA A 63 -21.62 -2.78 -41.08
N ILE A 64 -21.38 -1.50 -40.81
CA ILE A 64 -21.78 -0.39 -41.69
C ILE A 64 -20.57 0.50 -41.93
N ALA A 65 -20.38 0.80 -43.21
CA ALA A 65 -19.25 1.46 -43.80
C ALA A 65 -19.20 2.98 -43.54
N ASP A 66 -17.96 3.44 -43.63
CA ASP A 66 -17.42 4.77 -43.87
C ASP A 66 -18.24 5.71 -44.77
N ALA A 67 -18.37 6.98 -44.35
CA ALA A 67 -18.32 8.16 -45.23
C ALA A 67 -18.43 9.48 -44.42
N GLY A 68 -17.51 10.41 -44.69
CA GLY A 68 -17.87 11.84 -44.81
C GLY A 68 -17.28 12.78 -43.76
N ALA A 69 -16.22 13.48 -44.16
CA ALA A 69 -15.58 14.58 -43.44
C ALA A 69 -16.51 15.79 -43.20
N ALA A 70 -16.42 16.37 -42.00
CA ALA A 70 -16.75 17.77 -41.74
C ALA A 70 -15.82 18.32 -40.65
N SER A 71 -14.93 19.22 -41.03
CA SER A 71 -14.05 19.99 -40.16
C SER A 71 -14.87 21.01 -39.36
N VAL A 72 -14.94 20.81 -38.04
CA VAL A 72 -15.49 21.77 -37.06
C VAL A 72 -14.35 22.56 -36.41
N PRO A 73 -14.54 23.84 -36.08
CA PRO A 73 -13.48 24.76 -35.70
C PRO A 73 -12.96 24.47 -34.28
N SER A 74 -11.66 24.75 -34.12
CA SER A 74 -10.87 24.66 -32.91
C SER A 74 -11.63 25.14 -31.67
N THR A 75 -12.02 24.19 -30.84
CA THR A 75 -12.46 24.46 -29.48
C THR A 75 -11.21 24.84 -28.69
N GLU A 76 -11.16 26.08 -28.22
CA GLU A 76 -10.16 26.53 -27.26
C GLU A 76 -10.14 25.54 -26.10
N GLY A 77 -8.98 24.90 -25.93
CA GLY A 77 -8.73 23.95 -24.86
C GLY A 77 -8.89 24.65 -23.53
N GLY A 78 -10.09 24.55 -22.95
CA GLY A 78 -10.21 24.48 -21.52
C GLY A 78 -9.34 23.32 -21.09
N ALA A 79 -8.18 23.62 -20.49
CA ALA A 79 -7.39 22.62 -19.81
C ALA A 79 -8.38 21.84 -18.95
N ALA A 80 -8.62 20.58 -19.31
CA ALA A 80 -9.23 19.68 -18.36
C ALA A 80 -8.30 19.75 -17.16
N THR A 81 -8.72 20.45 -16.10
CA THR A 81 -8.26 20.19 -14.75
C THR A 81 -8.73 18.78 -14.43
N GLY A 82 -8.15 17.80 -15.13
CA GLY A 82 -8.34 16.40 -14.88
C GLY A 82 -7.77 16.21 -13.50
N GLY A 83 -8.66 16.05 -12.52
CA GLY A 83 -8.25 15.70 -11.18
C GLY A 83 -7.40 14.44 -11.28
N GLU A 84 -6.25 14.47 -10.62
CA GLU A 84 -5.45 13.28 -10.41
C GLU A 84 -6.31 12.20 -9.74
N SER A 85 -6.22 10.94 -10.18
CA SER A 85 -7.05 9.86 -9.64
C SER A 85 -6.33 8.51 -9.74
N HIS A 86 -6.10 7.87 -8.61
CA HIS A 86 -5.32 6.63 -8.52
C HIS A 86 -6.19 5.45 -8.13
N GLN A 87 -6.11 4.35 -8.88
CA GLN A 87 -6.74 3.09 -8.50
C GLN A 87 -5.78 2.21 -7.69
N ILE A 88 -6.09 2.02 -6.42
CA ILE A 88 -5.38 1.13 -5.50
C ILE A 88 -6.06 -0.23 -5.54
N THR A 89 -5.36 -1.25 -6.02
CA THR A 89 -5.83 -2.64 -5.92
C THR A 89 -5.05 -3.37 -4.84
N ILE A 90 -5.76 -3.93 -3.87
CA ILE A 90 -5.16 -4.74 -2.82
C ILE A 90 -5.72 -6.14 -2.86
N VAL A 91 -4.81 -7.11 -2.91
CA VAL A 91 -5.13 -8.52 -3.01
C VAL A 91 -4.51 -9.26 -1.82
N ASN A 92 -5.37 -9.91 -1.05
CA ASN A 92 -4.97 -10.79 0.03
C ASN A 92 -5.00 -12.25 -0.43
N ASN A 93 -3.82 -12.87 -0.61
CA ASN A 93 -3.70 -14.31 -0.86
C ASN A 93 -3.31 -15.11 0.40
N CYS A 94 -3.22 -14.47 1.56
CA CYS A 94 -2.82 -15.13 2.79
C CYS A 94 -3.88 -16.09 3.31
N GLY A 95 -5.15 -15.91 2.94
CA GLY A 95 -6.28 -16.69 3.44
C GLY A 95 -6.64 -16.37 4.90
N GLU A 96 -6.03 -15.33 5.46
CA GLU A 96 -6.31 -14.76 6.78
C GLU A 96 -5.97 -13.25 6.75
N GLY A 97 -6.38 -12.54 7.79
CA GLY A 97 -6.19 -11.11 7.93
C GLY A 97 -6.97 -10.26 6.92
N GLN A 98 -6.91 -8.95 7.13
CA GLN A 98 -7.55 -7.95 6.30
C GLN A 98 -6.50 -6.93 5.85
N PRO A 99 -6.31 -6.74 4.53
CA PRO A 99 -5.39 -5.74 4.04
C PRO A 99 -5.93 -4.34 4.31
N LEU A 100 -5.09 -3.52 4.92
CA LEU A 100 -5.34 -2.12 5.22
C LEU A 100 -4.28 -1.25 4.58
N PHE A 101 -4.64 0.00 4.28
CA PHE A 101 -3.65 1.03 4.03
C PHE A 101 -4.10 2.39 4.56
N ALA A 102 -3.13 3.25 4.85
CA ALA A 102 -3.32 4.63 5.24
C ALA A 102 -2.33 5.50 4.46
N TYR A 103 -2.64 6.76 4.28
CA TYR A 103 -1.83 7.76 3.59
C TYR A 103 -2.04 9.11 4.29
N ALA A 104 -1.26 10.13 3.92
CA ALA A 104 -1.18 11.39 4.67
C ALA A 104 -2.55 11.98 5.06
N VAL A 105 -3.54 11.94 4.16
CA VAL A 105 -4.87 12.54 4.38
C VAL A 105 -5.73 11.76 5.38
N ASN A 106 -5.61 10.42 5.45
CA ASN A 106 -6.43 9.59 6.34
C ASN A 106 -5.63 8.95 7.49
N ARG A 107 -4.36 9.32 7.69
CA ARG A 107 -3.48 8.71 8.70
C ARG A 107 -4.00 8.85 10.14
N ALA A 108 -4.71 9.94 10.44
CA ALA A 108 -5.35 10.15 11.74
C ALA A 108 -6.76 9.53 11.86
N GLY A 109 -7.27 8.94 10.78
CA GLY A 109 -8.61 8.37 10.67
C GLY A 109 -8.60 6.84 10.64
N GLN A 110 -9.64 6.29 10.01
CA GLN A 110 -9.73 4.85 9.79
C GLN A 110 -8.91 4.48 8.53
N PRO A 111 -8.03 3.46 8.61
CA PRO A 111 -7.37 2.90 7.44
C PRO A 111 -8.40 2.48 6.39
N VAL A 112 -8.05 2.64 5.12
CA VAL A 112 -8.88 2.14 4.03
C VAL A 112 -8.73 0.62 3.95
N GLN A 113 -9.86 -0.06 3.78
CA GLN A 113 -9.91 -1.51 3.60
C GLN A 113 -10.06 -1.85 2.12
N GLY A 114 -9.24 -2.78 1.63
CA GLY A 114 -9.37 -3.32 0.28
C GLY A 114 -9.01 -2.33 -0.83
N SER A 115 -9.55 -2.58 -2.03
CA SER A 115 -9.26 -1.80 -3.23
C SER A 115 -10.14 -0.55 -3.31
N VAL A 116 -9.57 0.59 -3.70
CA VAL A 116 -10.28 1.88 -3.77
C VAL A 116 -9.72 2.77 -4.88
N THR A 117 -10.52 3.73 -5.33
CA THR A 117 -10.04 4.85 -6.14
C THR A 117 -9.87 6.09 -5.25
N ILE A 118 -8.69 6.70 -5.28
CA ILE A 118 -8.39 7.95 -4.58
C ILE A 118 -8.37 9.07 -5.60
N ASN A 119 -9.10 10.15 -5.35
CA ASN A 119 -9.03 11.37 -6.17
C ASN A 119 -8.00 12.32 -5.53
N GLY A 120 -6.84 12.42 -6.15
CA GLY A 120 -5.68 13.18 -5.68
C GLY A 120 -4.45 12.30 -5.47
N PRO A 121 -3.30 12.91 -5.10
CA PRO A 121 -2.07 12.19 -4.81
C PRO A 121 -2.21 11.32 -3.56
N VAL A 122 -1.42 10.25 -3.50
CA VAL A 122 -1.28 9.37 -2.34
C VAL A 122 0.11 9.59 -1.74
N ASP A 123 0.20 10.56 -0.84
CA ASP A 123 1.45 10.91 -0.17
C ASP A 123 1.69 10.02 1.05
N SER A 124 2.91 9.45 1.14
CA SER A 124 3.36 8.65 2.29
C SER A 124 2.35 7.57 2.70
N GLY A 125 1.89 6.80 1.72
CA GLY A 125 1.06 5.62 1.91
C GLY A 125 1.82 4.52 2.63
N ILE A 126 1.13 3.83 3.54
CA ILE A 126 1.59 2.61 4.21
C ILE A 126 0.51 1.54 4.06
N ALA A 127 0.89 0.31 3.74
CA ALA A 127 -0.02 -0.82 3.61
C ALA A 127 0.45 -2.05 4.39
N TRP A 128 -0.46 -2.65 5.16
CA TRP A 128 -0.20 -3.78 6.04
C TRP A 128 -1.41 -4.72 6.13
N MET A 129 -1.24 -5.82 6.83
CA MET A 129 -2.31 -6.78 7.14
C MET A 129 -2.72 -6.65 8.62
N ASP A 130 -4.00 -6.44 8.88
CA ASP A 130 -4.59 -6.52 10.23
C ASP A 130 -5.28 -7.86 10.45
N GLY A 131 -5.59 -8.22 11.70
CA GLY A 131 -6.35 -9.43 12.04
C GLY A 131 -5.66 -10.74 11.66
N THR A 132 -4.34 -10.72 11.47
CA THR A 132 -3.53 -11.93 11.29
C THR A 132 -3.30 -12.61 12.64
N LYS A 133 -2.91 -13.88 12.63
CA LYS A 133 -2.51 -14.61 13.84
C LYS A 133 -1.31 -13.97 14.57
N ASP A 134 -0.53 -13.16 13.87
CA ASP A 134 0.67 -12.50 14.38
C ASP A 134 0.35 -11.15 15.06
N ASN A 135 -0.94 -10.75 15.09
CA ASN A 135 -1.44 -9.53 15.72
C ASN A 135 -0.68 -8.27 15.30
N CYS A 136 -0.59 -8.04 14.00
CA CYS A 136 0.02 -6.82 13.46
C CYS A 136 -0.70 -5.58 13.98
N GLY A 137 0.06 -4.63 14.54
CA GLY A 137 -0.45 -3.35 14.98
C GLY A 137 -0.90 -2.47 13.82
N PHE A 138 -1.50 -1.33 14.17
CA PHE A 138 -1.60 -0.19 13.25
C PHE A 138 -0.22 0.12 12.71
N ASP A 139 -0.12 0.51 11.42
CA ASP A 139 1.13 0.71 10.67
C ASP A 139 1.98 -0.54 10.41
N GLY A 140 1.54 -1.71 10.82
CA GLY A 140 2.32 -2.94 10.65
C GLY A 140 3.32 -3.18 11.78
N THR A 141 3.36 -2.39 12.86
CA THR A 141 4.11 -2.72 14.08
C THR A 141 3.96 -4.21 14.49
N GLY A 142 5.06 -4.91 14.75
CA GLY A 142 5.10 -6.36 15.03
C GLY A 142 5.12 -7.24 13.77
N CYS A 143 4.88 -6.65 12.61
CA CYS A 143 4.85 -7.24 11.28
C CYS A 143 5.63 -6.37 10.28
N GLY A 144 5.57 -6.66 8.98
CA GLY A 144 6.17 -5.81 7.95
C GLY A 144 5.09 -4.96 7.31
N PHE A 145 5.48 -3.88 6.64
CA PHE A 145 4.58 -3.13 5.78
C PHE A 145 5.31 -2.63 4.54
N MET A 146 4.51 -2.06 3.65
CA MET A 146 4.96 -1.44 2.42
C MET A 146 4.70 0.06 2.48
N GLU A 147 5.71 0.84 2.13
CA GLU A 147 5.63 2.30 1.98
C GLU A 147 5.49 2.63 0.50
N PHE A 148 4.67 3.63 0.17
CA PHE A 148 4.52 4.09 -1.20
C PHE A 148 4.09 5.55 -1.29
N THR A 149 4.57 6.25 -2.30
CA THR A 149 4.10 7.57 -2.71
C THR A 149 3.68 7.49 -4.17
N ILE A 150 2.48 7.98 -4.47
CA ILE A 150 1.96 7.97 -5.84
C ILE A 150 1.41 9.36 -6.13
N ALA A 151 2.02 10.01 -7.12
CA ALA A 151 1.66 11.33 -7.56
C ALA A 151 1.90 11.46 -9.07
N ASN A 152 1.11 12.30 -9.73
CA ASN A 152 1.31 12.80 -11.08
C ASN A 152 2.53 13.75 -11.13
N SER A 153 3.70 13.19 -10.81
CA SER A 153 4.94 13.91 -10.55
C SER A 153 6.17 13.03 -10.77
N MET A 154 7.36 13.60 -10.55
CA MET A 154 8.62 12.86 -10.59
C MET A 154 8.94 12.10 -9.29
N MET A 155 7.99 12.03 -8.34
CA MET A 155 8.23 11.58 -6.96
C MET A 155 7.41 10.33 -6.59
N ASN A 156 7.20 9.40 -7.53
CA ASN A 156 6.62 8.11 -7.16
C ASN A 156 7.69 7.24 -6.52
N SER A 157 7.36 6.57 -5.43
CA SER A 157 8.29 5.70 -4.71
C SER A 157 7.55 4.53 -4.06
N ALA A 158 8.23 3.40 -3.90
CA ALA A 158 7.73 2.28 -3.11
C ALA A 158 8.87 1.45 -2.53
N ASP A 159 8.68 0.98 -1.31
CA ASP A 159 9.64 0.17 -0.57
C ASP A 159 8.95 -0.68 0.52
N TYR A 160 9.75 -1.47 1.23
CA TYR A 160 9.31 -2.30 2.34
C TYR A 160 10.02 -1.87 3.62
N SER A 161 9.29 -1.86 4.74
CA SER A 161 9.88 -1.61 6.05
C SER A 161 9.87 -2.88 6.90
N LEU A 162 11.08 -3.33 7.26
CA LEU A 162 11.39 -4.43 8.18
C LEU A 162 12.42 -3.97 9.24
N LEU A 163 12.38 -2.67 9.56
CA LEU A 163 13.19 -2.09 10.63
C LEU A 163 12.78 -2.71 11.97
N THR A 164 13.76 -3.08 12.80
CA THR A 164 13.57 -3.71 14.11
C THR A 164 14.02 -2.81 15.26
N ALA A 165 14.21 -1.52 15.01
CA ALA A 165 14.58 -0.55 16.03
C ALA A 165 14.03 0.85 15.68
N GLY A 166 13.97 1.71 16.69
CA GLY A 166 13.52 3.09 16.53
C GLY A 166 12.02 3.17 16.30
N LEU A 167 11.60 3.49 15.07
CA LEU A 167 10.21 3.73 14.70
C LEU A 167 9.42 2.47 14.36
N GLY A 168 10.03 1.29 14.49
CA GLY A 168 9.37 0.06 14.08
C GLY A 168 9.96 -1.18 14.72
N GLU A 169 9.14 -1.94 15.42
CA GLU A 169 9.39 -3.36 15.66
C GLU A 169 8.81 -4.14 14.47
N HIS A 170 9.28 -3.84 13.26
CA HIS A 170 8.77 -4.41 12.02
C HIS A 170 9.49 -5.70 11.66
N HIS A 171 8.71 -6.76 11.42
CA HIS A 171 9.22 -8.09 11.15
C HIS A 171 8.50 -8.72 9.97
N PHE A 172 9.23 -9.43 9.13
CA PHE A 172 8.60 -10.20 8.05
C PHE A 172 7.65 -11.27 8.63
N LYS A 173 6.36 -11.16 8.35
CA LYS A 173 5.32 -12.15 8.72
C LYS A 173 4.57 -12.72 7.53
N TYR A 174 4.60 -12.04 6.39
CA TYR A 174 3.92 -12.45 5.17
C TYR A 174 4.66 -11.87 3.97
N ALA A 175 4.62 -12.58 2.85
CA ALA A 175 5.19 -12.06 1.62
C ALA A 175 4.41 -10.83 1.14
N MET A 176 5.12 -9.90 0.53
CA MET A 176 4.56 -8.66 -0.01
C MET A 176 5.08 -8.46 -1.43
N ASP A 177 4.28 -7.86 -2.29
CA ASP A 177 4.67 -7.51 -3.66
C ASP A 177 3.94 -6.24 -4.05
N PHE A 178 4.68 -5.28 -4.59
CA PHE A 178 4.18 -4.01 -5.06
C PHE A 178 4.49 -3.85 -6.54
N LYS A 179 3.50 -3.40 -7.29
CA LYS A 179 3.66 -3.11 -8.70
C LYS A 179 2.99 -1.81 -9.08
N PHE A 180 3.79 -0.83 -9.51
CA PHE A 180 3.27 0.33 -10.23
C PHE A 180 2.69 -0.09 -11.58
N THR A 181 1.77 0.73 -12.06
CA THR A 181 1.23 0.65 -13.43
C THR A 181 1.17 2.03 -14.06
N GLY A 182 0.88 2.08 -15.37
CA GLY A 182 0.96 3.31 -16.15
C GLY A 182 2.37 3.55 -16.66
N GLU A 183 2.82 4.81 -16.61
CA GLU A 183 4.17 5.20 -17.08
C GLU A 183 5.30 4.63 -16.23
N CYS A 184 4.99 4.22 -14.99
CA CYS A 184 5.89 3.50 -14.12
C CYS A 184 5.45 2.05 -13.95
N THR A 185 6.36 1.10 -14.20
CA THR A 185 6.06 -0.34 -14.09
C THR A 185 7.05 -1.11 -13.22
N ALA A 186 8.18 -0.51 -12.87
CA ALA A 186 9.19 -1.10 -12.00
C ALA A 186 8.82 -0.84 -10.54
N GLY A 187 8.40 -1.88 -9.82
CA GLY A 187 8.28 -1.84 -8.36
C GLY A 187 9.55 -2.39 -7.68
N PRO A 188 9.60 -2.38 -6.33
CA PRO A 188 10.71 -2.93 -5.54
C PRO A 188 10.93 -4.43 -5.72
N GLY A 189 10.02 -5.12 -6.42
CA GLY A 189 10.07 -6.57 -6.58
C GLY A 189 9.46 -7.28 -5.37
N LYS A 190 9.52 -8.61 -5.37
CA LYS A 190 8.83 -9.42 -4.37
C LYS A 190 9.62 -9.51 -3.08
N CYS A 191 8.98 -9.18 -1.96
CA CYS A 191 9.46 -9.44 -0.62
C CYS A 191 8.95 -10.80 -0.14
N GLN A 192 9.80 -11.83 -0.21
CA GLN A 192 9.43 -13.22 0.02
C GLN A 192 9.86 -13.78 1.39
N SER A 193 10.84 -13.15 2.03
CA SER A 193 11.32 -13.46 3.38
C SER A 193 12.07 -12.26 3.95
N GLY A 194 12.31 -12.21 5.27
CA GLY A 194 13.05 -11.10 5.89
C GLY A 194 14.39 -10.76 5.20
N ASP A 195 15.11 -11.78 4.74
CA ASP A 195 16.39 -11.61 4.03
C ASP A 195 16.25 -11.46 2.50
N ASN A 196 15.04 -11.58 1.96
CA ASN A 196 14.75 -11.52 0.51
C ASN A 196 13.61 -10.53 0.24
N CYS A 197 13.90 -9.27 0.54
CA CYS A 197 13.03 -8.12 0.27
C CYS A 197 13.87 -7.02 -0.38
N PRO A 198 13.90 -6.95 -1.73
CA PRO A 198 14.76 -5.98 -2.41
C PRO A 198 14.33 -4.55 -2.06
N GLY A 199 15.33 -3.69 -1.83
CA GLY A 199 15.11 -2.27 -1.48
C GLY A 199 14.54 -2.02 -0.09
N ALA A 200 14.33 -3.05 0.73
CA ALA A 200 13.72 -2.91 2.05
C ALA A 200 14.64 -2.22 3.06
N TYR A 201 14.08 -1.40 3.93
CA TYR A 201 14.73 -0.98 5.16
C TYR A 201 14.73 -2.15 6.15
N THR A 202 15.91 -2.57 6.63
CA THR A 202 16.05 -3.78 7.46
C THR A 202 16.89 -3.56 8.71
N GLY A 203 16.59 -4.32 9.76
CA GLY A 203 17.37 -4.31 11.00
C GLY A 203 17.29 -2.97 11.72
N THR A 204 18.40 -2.51 12.28
CA THR A 204 18.41 -1.28 13.10
C THR A 204 18.79 -0.02 12.33
N ASP A 205 19.15 -0.13 11.04
CA ASP A 205 19.64 0.98 10.24
C ASP A 205 18.53 1.58 9.38
N THR A 206 18.09 2.78 9.75
CA THR A 206 17.05 3.54 9.04
C THR A 206 17.50 4.09 7.68
N PHE A 207 18.76 3.89 7.29
CA PHE A 207 19.31 4.32 6.00
C PHE A 207 19.66 3.14 5.09
N SER A 208 19.33 1.91 5.49
CA SER A 208 19.66 0.68 4.75
C SER A 208 18.79 0.43 3.52
N GLY A 209 17.63 1.08 3.41
CA GLY A 209 16.69 0.90 2.32
C GLY A 209 17.15 1.55 1.02
N ASP A 210 16.63 1.03 -0.10
CA ASP A 210 16.82 1.57 -1.43
C ASP A 210 15.45 1.62 -2.13
N PRO A 211 14.62 2.65 -1.84
CA PRO A 211 13.28 2.73 -2.38
C PRO A 211 13.28 2.75 -3.90
N THR A 212 12.41 1.95 -4.50
CA THR A 212 12.22 2.02 -5.94
C THR A 212 11.48 3.30 -6.27
N THR A 213 12.16 4.18 -6.99
CA THR A 213 11.61 5.46 -7.42
C THR A 213 11.37 5.46 -8.91
N CYS A 214 10.33 6.19 -9.33
CA CYS A 214 10.07 6.43 -10.74
C CYS A 214 9.42 7.79 -10.96
N GLY A 215 9.87 8.47 -12.01
CA GLY A 215 9.23 9.67 -12.49
C GLY A 215 8.24 9.34 -13.60
N GLY A 216 7.00 9.79 -13.46
CA GLY A 216 5.97 9.52 -14.45
C GLY A 216 4.69 10.25 -14.11
N GLN A 217 3.98 10.66 -15.14
CA GLN A 217 2.61 11.10 -15.01
C GLN A 217 1.70 9.88 -15.06
N ASN A 218 0.49 10.02 -14.52
CA ASN A 218 -0.54 9.00 -14.60
C ASN A 218 -0.11 7.62 -14.04
N VAL A 219 0.80 7.60 -13.06
CA VAL A 219 1.16 6.38 -12.35
C VAL A 219 -0.06 5.92 -11.57
N GLY A 220 -0.70 4.84 -12.00
CA GLY A 220 -1.95 4.36 -11.39
C GLY A 220 -3.24 5.06 -11.85
N VAL A 221 -3.23 5.81 -12.96
CA VAL A 221 -4.40 6.56 -13.47
C VAL A 221 -4.98 5.90 -14.73
N SER A 222 -6.32 5.83 -14.78
CA SER A 222 -7.21 5.41 -15.89
C SER A 222 -7.06 3.99 -16.44
N GLU A 223 -7.50 2.98 -15.68
CA GLU A 223 -7.41 1.52 -15.96
C GLU A 223 -6.09 0.85 -15.50
N ALA A 224 -5.17 1.66 -15.00
CA ALA A 224 -3.92 1.21 -14.39
C ALA A 224 -4.09 1.12 -12.86
N SER A 225 -4.33 -0.09 -12.35
CA SER A 225 -4.28 -0.39 -10.92
C SER A 225 -2.84 -0.56 -10.47
N PHE A 226 -2.35 0.09 -9.41
CA PHE A 226 -1.19 -0.50 -8.73
C PHE A 226 -1.69 -1.62 -7.82
N SER A 227 -0.89 -2.68 -7.70
CA SER A 227 -1.29 -3.88 -6.97
C SER A 227 -0.41 -4.08 -5.76
N ILE A 228 -1.05 -4.09 -4.60
CA ILE A 228 -0.46 -4.56 -3.34
C ILE A 228 -0.90 -6.01 -3.18
N LEU A 229 0.05 -6.92 -3.21
CA LEU A 229 -0.22 -8.35 -3.11
C LEU A 229 0.40 -8.92 -1.84
N PHE A 230 -0.45 -9.30 -0.89
CA PHE A 230 -0.02 -10.01 0.31
C PHE A 230 -0.01 -11.52 0.07
N CYS A 231 1.00 -12.19 0.62
CA CYS A 231 1.33 -13.59 0.41
C CYS A 231 1.56 -13.95 -1.08
N SER A 232 2.30 -13.09 -1.79
CA SER A 232 2.72 -13.35 -3.17
C SER A 232 3.63 -14.60 -3.22
N GLY A 233 3.24 -15.61 -4.01
CA GLY A 233 4.01 -16.86 -4.15
C GLY A 233 3.49 -18.06 -3.34
N GLY A 234 2.34 -17.97 -2.66
CA GLY A 234 1.71 -19.12 -2.00
C GLY A 234 2.47 -19.65 -0.78
N HIS A 235 3.48 -18.91 -0.33
CA HIS A 235 4.27 -19.26 0.85
C HIS A 235 3.64 -18.60 2.08
N ARG A 236 2.97 -19.40 2.90
CA ARG A 236 2.76 -19.04 4.31
C ARG A 236 4.08 -19.29 5.06
N PRO A 237 4.49 -18.45 6.02
CA PRO A 237 5.74 -18.61 6.77
C PRO A 237 5.87 -19.97 7.51
N ASN A 238 4.78 -20.73 7.62
CA ASN A 238 4.76 -22.08 8.21
C ASN A 238 4.77 -23.23 7.18
N GLY A 239 5.18 -22.99 5.93
CA GLY A 239 5.54 -24.05 4.97
C GLY A 239 4.38 -24.81 4.30
N THR A 240 3.13 -24.46 4.56
CA THR A 240 1.99 -25.06 3.83
C THR A 240 1.78 -24.36 2.50
N TRP A 241 2.23 -24.98 1.41
CA TRP A 241 1.94 -24.56 0.05
C TRP A 241 0.46 -24.80 -0.26
N TYR A 242 -0.26 -23.73 -0.63
CA TYR A 242 -1.53 -23.86 -1.34
C TYR A 242 -1.30 -23.47 -2.79
N PHE A 243 -1.37 -24.44 -3.70
CA PHE A 243 -1.43 -24.18 -5.14
C PHE A 243 -2.78 -23.51 -5.46
N PHE A 244 -2.82 -22.19 -5.41
CA PHE A 244 -3.98 -21.43 -5.90
C PHE A 244 -3.81 -21.18 -7.40
N GLN A 245 -4.27 -22.14 -8.20
CA GLN A 245 -4.28 -22.05 -9.66
C GLN A 245 -5.37 -21.05 -10.11
N ARG A 246 -5.11 -19.74 -10.01
CA ARG A 246 -5.96 -18.73 -10.65
C ARG A 246 -5.64 -18.71 -12.15
N ARG A 247 -6.54 -19.28 -12.96
CA ARG A 247 -6.69 -18.91 -14.38
C ARG A 247 -6.97 -17.40 -14.43
N PHE A 248 -5.99 -16.61 -14.84
CA PHE A 248 -6.28 -15.34 -15.48
C PHE A 248 -6.90 -15.68 -16.83
N ILE A 249 -8.23 -15.59 -16.92
CA ILE A 249 -8.90 -15.53 -18.22
C ILE A 249 -8.57 -14.14 -18.76
N SER A 250 -7.60 -14.08 -19.67
CA SER A 250 -7.44 -12.97 -20.60
C SER A 250 -8.67 -13.01 -21.51
N LEU A 251 -9.63 -12.12 -21.25
CA LEU A 251 -10.61 -11.72 -22.25
C LEU A 251 -9.95 -10.63 -23.09
N SER A 252 -9.17 -11.05 -24.08
CA SER A 252 -8.88 -10.22 -25.24
C SER A 252 -10.17 -10.11 -26.06
N ALA A 253 -10.90 -9.01 -25.88
CA ALA A 253 -11.88 -8.58 -26.86
C ALA A 253 -11.13 -7.77 -27.92
N SER A 254 -10.86 -8.40 -29.06
CA SER A 254 -10.49 -7.68 -30.28
C SER A 254 -11.69 -6.86 -30.75
N TYR A 255 -11.47 -5.56 -30.98
CA TYR A 255 -12.18 -4.76 -31.98
C TYR A 255 -11.15 -4.17 -32.92
#